data_AF-A0A8J7EB63-F1
#
_entry.id   AF-A0A8J7EB63-F1
#
_cell.length_a   1.000
_cell.length_b   1.000
_cell.length_c   1.000
_cell.angle_alpha   90.00
_cell.angle_beta   90.00
_cell.angle_gamma   90.00
#
_symmetry.space_group_name_H-M   'P 1'
#
loop_
_entity.id
_entity.type
_entity.pdbx_description
1 polymer ?
#
loop_
_entity_poly.entity_id
_entity_poly.type
_entity_poly.pdbx_seq_one_letter_code
_entity_poly.pdbx_strand_id
1 'polypeptide(L)'
;MTSDDDDILAKIRSGKLWTVNSRRRNGLIIHKEFYTEFAGPGAAVGGGLDNDCRAVIPLGSLSLISPESAAAQQKALKIRLQWVRLTQNFTDKPVPIDRAQLILEQFKSYFDQSIVDQVPDEAFALLVGVLPYTVQRARHLV
;
A
#
# COMPACT_ATOMS: atom_id res chain seq x y z
N MET A 1 -2.30 -16.97 4.80
CA MET A 1 -3.45 -16.15 4.40
C MET A 1 -4.57 -16.45 5.36
N THR A 2 -5.04 -15.43 6.07
CA THR A 2 -6.23 -15.53 6.93
C THR A 2 -7.49 -15.42 6.05
N SER A 3 -8.65 -15.86 6.53
CA SER A 3 -9.90 -15.77 5.74
C SER A 3 -10.24 -14.33 5.34
N ASP A 4 -9.84 -13.35 6.15
CA ASP A 4 -10.12 -11.93 5.92
C ASP A 4 -9.34 -11.37 4.72
N ASP A 5 -8.13 -11.86 4.45
CA ASP A 5 -7.32 -11.43 3.30
C ASP A 5 -7.97 -11.87 1.98
N ASP A 6 -8.51 -13.08 1.95
CA ASP A 6 -9.19 -13.65 0.77
C ASP A 6 -10.49 -12.87 0.46
N ASP A 7 -11.22 -12.46 1.50
CA ASP A 7 -12.41 -11.60 1.36
C ASP A 7 -12.06 -10.22 0.80
N ILE A 8 -10.96 -9.61 1.27
CA ILE A 8 -10.48 -8.33 0.74
C ILE A 8 -10.03 -8.51 -0.71
N LEU A 9 -9.26 -9.54 -1.01
CA LEU A 9 -8.80 -9.84 -2.36
C LEU A 9 -9.97 -10.04 -3.33
N ALA A 10 -11.01 -10.77 -2.91
CA ALA A 10 -12.23 -10.94 -3.69
C ALA A 10 -12.94 -9.60 -3.93
N LYS A 11 -12.99 -8.70 -2.94
CA LYS A 11 -13.53 -7.34 -3.12
C LYS A 11 -12.72 -6.52 -4.11
N ILE A 12 -11.39 -6.54 -4.03
CA ILE A 12 -10.50 -5.82 -4.96
C ILE A 12 -10.69 -6.34 -6.39
N ARG A 13 -10.77 -7.67 -6.57
CA ARG A 13 -10.95 -8.32 -7.87
C ARG A 13 -12.40 -8.32 -8.39
N SER A 14 -13.35 -7.82 -7.63
CA SER A 14 -14.78 -7.83 -8.01
C SER A 14 -15.13 -6.92 -9.21
N GLY A 15 -14.17 -6.12 -9.69
CA GLY A 15 -14.39 -5.08 -10.71
C GLY A 15 -15.10 -3.83 -10.19
N LYS A 16 -15.46 -3.79 -8.90
CA LYS A 16 -16.01 -2.58 -8.25
C LYS A 16 -14.90 -1.70 -7.71
N LEU A 17 -15.06 -0.39 -7.87
CA LEU A 17 -14.16 0.60 -7.29
C LEU A 17 -14.51 0.83 -5.81
N TRP A 18 -13.50 0.74 -4.96
CA TRP A 18 -13.59 1.03 -3.54
C TRP A 18 -12.63 2.16 -3.16
N THR A 19 -12.85 2.75 -2.00
CA THR A 19 -11.98 3.77 -1.42
C THR A 19 -11.52 3.31 -0.04
N VAL A 20 -10.21 3.39 0.23
CA VAL A 20 -9.67 3.21 1.58
C VAL A 20 -10.22 4.32 2.47
N ASN A 21 -10.81 3.98 3.61
CA ASN A 21 -11.52 4.94 4.46
C ASN A 21 -10.57 6.03 5.00
N SER A 22 -10.76 7.27 4.55
CA SER A 22 -9.89 8.39 4.92
C SER A 22 -10.00 8.83 6.39
N ARG A 23 -10.97 8.33 7.14
CA ARG A 23 -11.19 8.67 8.56
C ARG A 23 -10.45 7.74 9.53
N ARG A 24 -9.67 6.79 9.01
CA ARG A 24 -8.95 5.79 9.80
C ARG A 24 -7.46 5.78 9.45
N ARG A 25 -6.62 5.38 10.41
CA ARG A 25 -5.21 5.02 10.17
C ARG A 25 -5.16 3.62 9.59
N ASN A 26 -5.39 3.52 8.29
CA ASN A 26 -5.42 2.25 7.58
C ASN A 26 -4.83 2.36 6.18
N GLY A 27 -4.58 1.22 5.55
CA GLY A 27 -4.08 1.17 4.20
C GLY A 27 -4.07 -0.25 3.67
N LEU A 28 -3.71 -0.39 2.40
CA LEU A 28 -3.65 -1.67 1.72
C LEU A 28 -2.36 -1.73 0.90
N ILE A 29 -1.54 -2.74 1.13
CA ILE A 29 -0.50 -3.10 0.16
C ILE A 29 -1.13 -4.06 -0.85
N ILE A 30 -0.97 -3.75 -2.12
CA ILE A 30 -1.52 -4.52 -3.24
C ILE A 30 -0.33 -5.16 -3.96
N HIS A 31 -0.25 -6.49 -3.89
CA HIS A 31 0.72 -7.24 -4.68
C HIS A 31 0.20 -7.38 -6.10
N LYS A 32 0.92 -6.80 -7.05
CA LYS A 32 0.75 -7.03 -8.48
C LYS A 32 1.75 -8.10 -8.93
N GLU A 33 1.82 -8.36 -10.23
CA GLU A 33 2.65 -9.43 -10.75
C GLU A 33 4.15 -9.28 -10.44
N PHE A 34 4.70 -8.06 -10.58
CA PHE A 34 6.14 -7.81 -10.46
C PHE A 34 6.52 -6.82 -9.36
N TYR A 35 5.55 -6.19 -8.72
CA TYR A 35 5.76 -5.12 -7.77
C TYR A 35 4.58 -5.01 -6.81
N THR A 36 4.73 -4.18 -5.80
CA THR A 36 3.65 -3.85 -4.87
C THR A 36 3.35 -2.37 -4.91
N GLU A 37 2.10 -2.01 -4.63
CA GLU A 37 1.70 -0.62 -4.47
C GLU A 37 1.08 -0.41 -3.10
N PHE A 38 1.25 0.80 -2.54
CA PHE A 38 0.57 1.18 -1.31
C PHE A 38 -0.63 2.09 -1.60
N ALA A 39 -1.81 1.68 -1.17
CA ALA A 39 -3.03 2.48 -1.17
C ALA A 39 -3.34 2.93 0.27
N GLY A 40 -2.94 4.17 0.58
CA GLY A 40 -3.24 4.78 1.86
C GLY A 40 -4.66 5.36 1.93
N PRO A 41 -5.00 6.06 3.02
CA PRO A 41 -6.35 6.58 3.25
C PRO A 41 -6.82 7.50 2.14
N GLY A 42 -8.09 7.34 1.76
CA GLY A 42 -8.73 8.06 0.67
C GLY A 42 -8.35 7.55 -0.72
N ALA A 43 -7.41 6.61 -0.85
CA ALA A 43 -7.01 6.09 -2.15
C ALA A 43 -8.06 5.14 -2.73
N ALA A 44 -8.22 5.20 -4.05
CA ALA A 44 -9.01 4.24 -4.80
C ALA A 44 -8.30 2.88 -4.91
N VAL A 45 -9.06 1.79 -4.81
CA VAL A 45 -8.62 0.40 -4.98
C VAL A 45 -9.69 -0.43 -5.71
N GLY A 46 -9.28 -1.52 -6.35
CA GLY A 46 -10.17 -2.37 -7.16
C GLY A 46 -10.53 -1.72 -8.49
N GLY A 47 -11.76 -1.94 -8.95
CA GLY A 47 -12.19 -1.49 -10.27
C GLY A 47 -11.29 -2.05 -11.38
N GLY A 48 -11.07 -1.27 -12.43
CA GLY A 48 -10.10 -1.62 -13.47
C GLY A 48 -8.63 -1.39 -13.09
N LEU A 49 -8.33 -0.87 -11.90
CA LEU A 49 -6.96 -0.49 -11.51
C LEU A 49 -6.15 -1.70 -11.02
N ASP A 50 -6.80 -2.61 -10.30
CA ASP A 50 -6.15 -3.69 -9.56
C ASP A 50 -6.60 -5.08 -10.05
N ASN A 51 -6.95 -5.19 -11.35
CA ASN A 51 -7.36 -6.45 -11.98
C ASN A 51 -6.27 -7.53 -11.91
N ASP A 52 -5.00 -7.12 -11.90
CA ASP A 52 -3.80 -7.95 -11.80
C ASP A 52 -3.35 -8.17 -10.34
N CYS A 53 -4.13 -7.70 -9.35
CA CYS A 53 -3.82 -7.92 -7.94
C CYS A 53 -3.74 -9.42 -7.65
N ARG A 54 -2.61 -9.90 -7.15
CA ARG A 54 -2.32 -11.29 -6.80
C ARG A 54 -2.60 -11.62 -5.33
N ALA A 55 -2.28 -10.67 -4.46
CA ALA A 55 -2.43 -10.77 -3.01
C ALA A 55 -2.56 -9.36 -2.42
N VAL A 56 -2.98 -9.29 -1.17
CA VAL A 56 -3.13 -8.05 -0.42
C VAL A 56 -2.55 -8.19 0.97
N ILE A 57 -2.09 -7.09 1.55
CA ILE A 57 -1.75 -6.99 2.98
C ILE A 57 -2.55 -5.82 3.56
N PRO A 58 -3.61 -6.08 4.34
CA PRO A 58 -4.34 -5.03 5.03
C PRO A 58 -3.50 -4.44 6.16
N LEU A 59 -3.49 -3.12 6.30
CA LEU A 59 -2.76 -2.42 7.36
C LEU A 59 -3.73 -1.66 8.27
N GLY A 60 -3.50 -1.79 9.58
CA GLY A 60 -4.33 -1.19 10.62
C GLY A 60 -5.78 -1.69 10.57
N SER A 61 -6.73 -0.81 10.90
CA SER A 61 -8.17 -1.14 10.86
C SER A 61 -8.75 -0.90 9.47
N LEU A 62 -8.34 -1.73 8.50
CA LEU A 62 -8.76 -1.60 7.10
C LEU A 62 -10.29 -1.50 6.99
N SER A 63 -10.73 -0.48 6.26
CA SER A 63 -12.12 -0.21 5.96
C SER A 63 -12.18 0.29 4.53
N LEU A 64 -12.90 -0.43 3.69
CA LEU A 64 -13.17 -0.06 2.31
C LEU A 64 -14.61 0.43 2.22
N ILE A 65 -14.80 1.60 1.59
CA ILE A 65 -16.11 2.22 1.38
C ILE A 65 -16.38 2.42 -0.10
N SER A 66 -17.65 2.33 -0.49
CA SER A 66 -18.04 2.70 -1.86
C SER A 66 -18.02 4.23 -1.98
N PRO A 67 -17.42 4.79 -3.03
CA PRO A 67 -17.53 6.22 -3.30
C PRO A 67 -18.98 6.60 -3.64
N GLU A 68 -19.47 7.68 -3.04
CA GLU A 68 -20.89 8.09 -3.13
C GLU A 68 -21.25 8.84 -4.42
N SER A 69 -20.25 9.29 -5.20
CA SER A 69 -20.46 10.06 -6.42
C SER A 69 -19.25 9.97 -7.36
N ALA A 70 -19.44 10.38 -8.62
CA ALA A 70 -18.34 10.49 -9.59
C ALA A 70 -17.23 11.45 -9.11
N ALA A 71 -17.60 12.54 -8.43
CA ALA A 71 -16.63 13.45 -7.83
C ALA A 71 -15.81 12.77 -6.72
N ALA A 72 -16.46 11.95 -5.88
CA ALA A 72 -15.78 11.15 -4.86
C ALA A 72 -14.84 10.10 -5.48
N GLN A 73 -15.27 9.45 -6.57
CA GLN A 73 -14.43 8.52 -7.34
C GLN A 73 -13.18 9.23 -7.89
N GLN A 74 -13.37 10.37 -8.56
CA GLN A 74 -12.26 11.14 -9.13
C GLN A 74 -11.29 11.61 -8.04
N LYS A 75 -11.79 12.01 -6.87
CA LYS A 75 -10.96 12.36 -5.71
C LYS A 75 -10.13 11.16 -5.24
N ALA A 76 -10.75 9.99 -5.10
CA ALA A 76 -10.06 8.79 -4.64
C ALA A 76 -8.95 8.33 -5.62
N LEU A 77 -9.21 8.43 -6.92
CA LEU A 77 -8.22 8.17 -7.97
C LEU A 77 -7.05 9.17 -7.92
N LYS A 78 -7.32 10.46 -7.70
CA LYS A 78 -6.28 11.48 -7.51
C LYS A 78 -5.42 11.19 -6.28
N ILE A 79 -6.02 10.78 -5.17
CA ILE A 79 -5.29 10.38 -3.95
C ILE A 79 -4.46 9.13 -4.22
N ARG A 80 -4.98 8.14 -4.96
CA ARG A 80 -4.21 6.97 -5.36
C ARG A 80 -2.95 7.35 -6.13
N LEU A 81 -3.03 8.28 -7.08
CA LEU A 81 -1.87 8.81 -7.80
C LEU A 81 -0.87 9.53 -6.89
N GLN A 82 -1.33 10.22 -5.85
CA GLN A 82 -0.43 10.87 -4.88
C GLN A 82 0.39 9.83 -4.12
N TRP A 83 -0.20 8.71 -3.72
CA TRP A 83 0.53 7.61 -3.07
C TRP A 83 1.57 6.97 -4.00
N VAL A 84 1.21 6.74 -5.28
CA VAL A 84 2.16 6.24 -6.28
C VAL A 84 3.34 7.20 -6.47
N ARG A 85 3.09 8.51 -6.53
CA ARG A 85 4.14 9.53 -6.62
C ARG A 85 5.02 9.58 -5.38
N LEU A 86 4.44 9.38 -4.19
CA LEU A 86 5.23 9.32 -2.96
C LEU A 86 6.21 8.16 -2.99
N THR A 87 5.75 6.95 -3.34
CA THR A 87 6.64 5.78 -3.47
C THR A 87 7.67 5.98 -4.59
N GLN A 88 7.28 6.63 -5.69
CA GLN A 88 8.20 6.96 -6.79
C GLN A 88 9.35 7.89 -6.32
N ASN A 89 9.06 8.90 -5.49
CA ASN A 89 10.10 9.77 -4.93
C ASN A 89 11.14 9.01 -4.10
N PHE A 90 10.75 7.88 -3.50
CA PHE A 90 11.68 7.00 -2.80
C PHE A 90 12.49 6.16 -3.79
N THR A 91 11.85 5.57 -4.82
CA THR A 91 12.55 4.78 -5.84
C THR A 91 13.55 5.59 -6.64
N ASP A 92 13.33 6.90 -6.78
CA ASP A 92 14.22 7.81 -7.50
C ASP A 92 15.53 8.09 -6.75
N LYS A 93 15.66 7.69 -5.47
CA LYS A 93 16.94 7.80 -4.76
C LYS A 93 17.97 6.85 -5.39
N PRO A 94 19.22 7.27 -5.61
CA PRO A 94 20.21 6.42 -6.25
C PRO A 94 20.68 5.27 -5.36
N VAL A 95 20.68 5.46 -4.04
CA VAL A 95 21.22 4.50 -3.08
C VAL A 95 20.09 3.59 -2.55
N PRO A 96 20.20 2.24 -2.67
CA PRO A 96 19.14 1.33 -2.26
C PRO A 96 18.76 1.39 -0.77
N ILE A 97 19.74 1.58 0.12
CA ILE A 97 19.45 1.64 1.56
C ILE A 97 18.59 2.88 1.91
N ASP A 98 18.86 4.02 1.28
CA ASP A 98 18.07 5.25 1.45
C ASP A 98 16.62 5.03 1.03
N ARG A 99 16.36 4.30 -0.07
CA ARG A 99 15.00 3.94 -0.51
C ARG A 99 14.25 3.18 0.57
N ALA A 100 14.91 2.17 1.14
CA ALA A 100 14.36 1.31 2.18
C ALA A 100 14.12 2.05 3.49
N GLN A 101 15.04 2.93 3.89
CA GLN A 101 14.87 3.77 5.08
C GLN A 101 13.68 4.73 4.92
N LEU A 102 13.58 5.42 3.78
CA LEU A 102 12.49 6.37 3.53
C LEU A 102 11.11 5.72 3.56
N ILE A 103 10.94 4.53 2.97
CA ILE A 103 9.63 3.84 3.02
C ILE A 103 9.29 3.38 4.44
N LEU A 104 10.27 2.89 5.20
CA LEU A 104 10.07 2.47 6.59
C LEU A 104 9.72 3.68 7.48
N GLU A 105 10.47 4.78 7.39
CA GLU A 105 10.20 6.03 8.09
C GLU A 105 8.82 6.59 7.73
N GLN A 106 8.47 6.58 6.44
CA GLN A 106 7.16 7.01 5.98
C GLN A 106 6.05 6.17 6.60
N PHE A 107 6.22 4.84 6.67
CA PHE A 107 5.26 3.95 7.30
C PHE A 107 5.19 4.15 8.82
N LYS A 108 6.31 4.32 9.52
CA LYS A 108 6.36 4.61 10.97
C LYS A 108 5.73 5.96 11.33
N SER A 109 5.80 6.95 10.44
CA SER A 109 5.11 8.24 10.63
C SER A 109 3.58 8.10 10.57
N TYR A 110 3.09 7.06 9.89
CA TYR A 110 1.69 6.87 9.59
C TYR A 110 1.02 5.77 10.44
N PHE A 111 1.72 4.67 10.68
CA PHE A 111 1.29 3.48 11.40
C PHE A 111 2.12 3.28 12.67
N ASP A 112 1.52 2.61 13.67
CA ASP A 112 2.25 2.24 14.87
C ASP A 112 3.29 1.17 14.55
N GLN A 113 4.39 1.13 15.31
CA GLN A 113 5.52 0.22 15.06
C GLN A 113 5.08 -1.24 14.96
N SER A 114 4.11 -1.67 15.78
CA SER A 114 3.58 -3.04 15.76
C SER A 114 2.94 -3.43 14.43
N ILE A 115 2.35 -2.48 13.69
CA ILE A 115 1.79 -2.70 12.35
C ILE A 115 2.94 -2.79 11.34
N VAL A 116 3.92 -1.90 11.43
CA VAL A 116 5.08 -1.86 10.52
C VAL A 116 5.92 -3.14 10.62
N ASP A 117 6.03 -3.71 11.81
CA ASP A 117 6.76 -4.97 12.05
C ASP A 117 6.04 -6.21 11.51
N GLN A 118 4.72 -6.13 11.28
CA GLN A 118 3.96 -7.22 10.67
C GLN A 118 4.06 -7.27 9.14
N VAL A 119 4.51 -6.18 8.52
CA VAL A 119 4.68 -6.13 7.06
C VAL A 119 5.97 -6.89 6.69
N PRO A 120 5.91 -7.91 5.81
CA PRO A 120 7.08 -8.64 5.35
C PRO A 120 8.08 -7.74 4.64
N ASP A 121 9.36 -8.06 4.77
CA ASP A 121 10.44 -7.32 4.09
C ASP A 121 10.30 -7.38 2.58
N GLU A 122 9.78 -8.48 2.03
CA GLU A 122 9.46 -8.62 0.61
C GLU A 122 8.46 -7.58 0.13
N ALA A 123 7.45 -7.24 0.93
CA ALA A 123 6.44 -6.26 0.56
C ALA A 123 7.04 -4.85 0.50
N PHE A 124 7.86 -4.47 1.50
CA PHE A 124 8.59 -3.20 1.44
C PHE A 124 9.60 -3.17 0.31
N ALA A 125 10.30 -4.28 0.06
CA ALA A 125 11.30 -4.39 -0.98
C ALA A 125 10.69 -4.15 -2.37
N LEU A 126 9.51 -4.74 -2.62
CA LEU A 126 8.76 -4.57 -3.86
C LEU A 126 8.13 -3.16 -4.00
N LEU A 127 7.86 -2.44 -2.89
CA LEU A 127 7.36 -1.06 -2.94
C LEU A 127 8.42 -0.08 -3.45
N VAL A 128 9.69 -0.33 -3.15
CA VAL A 128 10.79 0.60 -3.47
C VAL A 128 11.91 0.02 -4.34
N GLY A 129 11.69 -1.16 -4.93
CA GLY A 129 12.60 -1.76 -5.90
C GLY A 129 13.97 -2.07 -5.32
N VAL A 130 14.00 -2.77 -4.17
CA VAL A 130 15.24 -3.25 -3.51
C VAL A 130 15.14 -4.74 -3.20
N LEU A 131 16.20 -5.32 -2.63
CA LEU A 131 16.17 -6.70 -2.13
C LEU A 131 15.60 -6.73 -0.70
N PRO A 132 14.91 -7.82 -0.28
CA PRO A 132 14.40 -7.96 1.10
C PRO A 132 15.49 -7.76 2.16
N TYR A 133 16.71 -8.26 1.91
CA TYR A 133 17.85 -8.06 2.80
C TYR A 133 18.21 -6.57 3.00
N THR A 134 18.01 -5.73 1.99
CA THR A 134 18.21 -4.28 2.12
C THR A 134 17.21 -3.66 3.10
N VAL A 135 15.94 -4.11 3.07
CA VAL A 135 14.91 -3.69 4.02
C VAL A 135 15.25 -4.17 5.43
N GLN A 136 15.63 -5.44 5.58
CA GLN A 136 16.05 -6.00 6.86
C GLN A 136 17.16 -5.15 7.50
N ARG A 137 18.18 -4.79 6.72
CA ARG A 137 19.25 -3.89 7.18
C ARG A 137 18.74 -2.50 7.55
N ALA A 138 17.85 -1.92 6.73
CA ALA A 138 17.29 -0.60 6.99
C ALA A 138 16.50 -0.55 8.30
N ARG A 139 15.77 -1.61 8.67
CA ARG A 139 15.04 -1.68 9.96
C ARG A 139 15.93 -1.50 11.19
N HIS A 140 17.21 -1.86 11.11
CA HIS A 140 18.15 -1.66 12.20
C HIS A 140 18.73 -0.24 12.27
N LEU A 141 18.40 0.60 11.28
CA LEU A 141 18.92 1.96 11.14
C LEU A 141 17.84 3.03 11.40
N VAL A 142 16.56 2.65 11.48
CA VAL A 142 15.40 3.55 11.60
C VAL A 142 14.46 3.13 12.71
#